data_AF-A0A6A4IAI6-F1
#
_entry.id   AF-A0A6A4IAI6-F1
#
_cell.length_a   1.000
_cell.length_b   1.000
_cell.length_c   1.000
_cell.angle_alpha   90.00
_cell.angle_beta   90.00
_cell.angle_gamma   90.00
#
_symmetry.space_group_name_H-M   'P 1'
#
loop_
_entity.id
_entity.type
_entity.pdbx_description
1 polymer ?
#
loop_
_entity_poly.entity_id
_entity_poly.type
_entity_poly.pdbx_seq_one_letter_code
_entity_poly.pdbx_strand_id
1 'polypeptide(L)'
;MLHPQSSWALASKDEKHCVKSMFFIPKIAKCSLLHDKHISIWDMLKFELPSVMSTCTATIPSFENFFSSEAPSSPTSEIFQKLCTLPLLPAKLVSQLNNASHEHWMKGELSIWYAHVPREKTLFLLWVISYWMVLYNHYTNVHKPWTHNLAWIQENCQCSNGNLCQETTPKAGFAKSEPIHSLWRILGTNWMNSTAVDNALELLAIEFNRNTELNSKFVVLDTDFMTELVGLFGGEEEFPPKMR
;
A
#
# COMPACT_ATOMS: atom_id res chain seq x y z
N MET A 1 42.08 2.61 -14.15
CA MET A 1 41.05 3.60 -14.54
C MET A 1 40.31 3.98 -13.26
N LEU A 2 40.37 5.24 -12.84
CA LEU A 2 39.65 5.72 -11.66
C LEU A 2 38.19 5.96 -12.06
N HIS A 3 37.24 5.28 -11.42
CA HIS A 3 35.83 5.62 -11.61
C HIS A 3 35.62 7.06 -11.11
N PRO A 4 35.04 7.96 -11.92
CA PRO A 4 34.75 9.31 -11.47
C PRO A 4 33.85 9.22 -10.23
N GLN A 5 34.28 9.86 -9.14
CA GLN A 5 33.46 9.95 -7.93
C GLN A 5 32.17 10.69 -8.28
N SER A 6 31.02 10.11 -7.91
CA SER A 6 29.71 10.73 -8.16
C SER A 6 29.65 12.10 -7.48
N SER A 7 29.21 13.13 -8.22
CA SER A 7 29.05 14.50 -7.70
C SER A 7 28.17 14.54 -6.44
N TRP A 8 27.20 13.63 -6.34
CA TRP A 8 26.34 13.47 -5.16
C TRP A 8 27.11 13.08 -3.89
N ALA A 9 28.17 12.27 -4.01
CA ALA A 9 29.00 11.89 -2.87
C ALA A 9 29.67 13.12 -2.25
N LEU A 10 30.07 14.07 -3.10
CA LEU A 10 30.75 15.31 -2.74
C LEU A 10 29.79 16.44 -2.31
N ALA A 11 28.48 16.30 -2.56
CA ALA A 11 27.50 17.32 -2.20
C ALA A 11 27.48 17.60 -0.68
N SER A 12 27.33 18.88 -0.35
CA SER A 12 27.20 19.38 1.01
C SER A 12 25.93 18.85 1.71
N LYS A 13 25.87 19.00 3.04
CA LYS A 13 24.68 18.58 3.81
C LYS A 13 23.43 19.37 3.39
N ASP A 14 23.58 20.66 3.11
CA ASP A 14 22.46 21.54 2.75
C ASP A 14 21.93 21.23 1.36
N GLU A 15 22.82 20.97 0.38
CA GLU A 15 22.42 20.47 -0.93
C GLU A 15 21.67 19.15 -0.79
N LYS A 16 22.23 18.19 -0.03
CA LYS A 16 21.58 16.89 0.19
C LYS A 16 20.19 17.02 0.82
N HIS A 17 20.02 17.97 1.75
CA HIS A 17 18.72 18.27 2.35
C HIS A 17 17.75 18.89 1.33
N CYS A 18 18.21 19.86 0.55
CA CYS A 18 17.43 20.50 -0.52
C CYS A 18 16.95 19.47 -1.54
N VAL A 19 17.84 18.60 -2.03
CA VAL A 19 17.48 17.52 -2.98
C VAL A 19 16.41 16.62 -2.39
N LYS A 20 16.62 16.11 -1.17
CA LYS A 20 15.63 15.26 -0.50
C LYS A 20 14.26 15.92 -0.40
N SER A 21 14.20 17.24 -0.17
CA SER A 21 12.94 17.97 -0.10
C SER A 21 12.20 18.03 -1.44
N MET A 22 12.92 18.08 -2.57
CA MET A 22 12.34 18.09 -3.92
C MET A 22 11.67 16.76 -4.29
N PHE A 23 12.10 15.67 -3.66
CA PHE A 23 11.52 14.34 -3.83
C PHE A 23 10.37 14.04 -2.84
N PHE A 24 10.07 14.95 -1.92
CA PHE A 24 8.97 14.77 -0.99
C PHE A 24 7.62 14.94 -1.70
N ILE A 25 6.76 13.93 -1.64
CA ILE A 25 5.41 13.98 -2.24
C ILE A 25 4.59 15.03 -1.47
N PRO A 26 4.13 16.12 -2.12
CA PRO A 26 3.35 17.15 -1.44
C PRO A 26 2.10 16.58 -0.78
N LYS A 27 1.71 17.11 0.40
CA LYS A 27 0.54 16.61 1.15
C LYS A 27 -0.73 16.61 0.29
N ILE A 28 -0.94 17.64 -0.52
CA ILE A 28 -2.11 17.74 -1.41
C ILE A 28 -2.11 16.63 -2.46
N ALA A 29 -0.95 16.37 -3.09
CA ALA A 29 -0.78 15.28 -4.04
C ALA A 29 -0.96 13.92 -3.36
N LYS A 30 -0.45 13.76 -2.14
CA LYS A 30 -0.60 12.53 -1.35
C LYS A 30 -2.08 12.20 -1.09
N CYS A 31 -2.88 13.19 -0.70
CA CYS A 31 -4.31 13.02 -0.45
C CYS A 31 -5.12 12.77 -1.73
N SER A 32 -4.70 13.32 -2.87
CA SER A 32 -5.39 13.13 -4.15
C SER A 32 -4.98 11.85 -4.89
N LEU A 33 -3.71 11.45 -4.82
CA LEU A 33 -3.13 10.38 -5.62
C LEU A 33 -3.01 9.04 -4.90
N LEU A 34 -2.97 9.07 -3.56
CA LEU A 34 -2.85 7.87 -2.73
C LEU A 34 -4.08 7.76 -1.86
N HIS A 35 -4.43 6.51 -1.54
CA HIS A 35 -5.49 6.21 -0.60
C HIS A 35 -5.25 6.79 0.77
N ASP A 36 -6.37 7.06 1.46
CA ASP A 36 -6.33 7.16 2.91
C ASP A 36 -5.78 5.85 3.49
N LYS A 37 -5.00 5.95 4.56
CA LYS A 37 -4.47 4.80 5.29
C LYS A 37 -5.59 3.96 5.94
N HIS A 38 -6.79 4.53 6.06
CA HIS A 38 -7.93 3.92 6.75
C HIS A 38 -9.01 3.38 5.81
N ILE A 39 -8.75 3.24 4.50
CA ILE A 39 -9.74 2.65 3.59
C ILE A 39 -9.93 1.15 3.82
N SER A 40 -11.11 0.64 3.47
CA SER A 40 -11.36 -0.81 3.46
C SER A 40 -10.50 -1.50 2.39
N ILE A 41 -10.18 -2.78 2.62
CA ILE A 41 -9.48 -3.62 1.62
C ILE A 41 -10.28 -3.70 0.32
N TRP A 42 -11.61 -3.68 0.43
CA TRP A 42 -12.49 -3.74 -0.72
C TRP A 42 -12.39 -2.48 -1.59
N ASP A 43 -12.42 -1.30 -0.97
CA ASP A 43 -12.25 -0.04 -1.69
C ASP A 43 -10.86 0.07 -2.30
N MET A 44 -9.84 -0.41 -1.57
CA MET A 44 -8.47 -0.48 -2.05
C MET A 44 -8.33 -1.36 -3.31
N LEU A 45 -9.03 -2.50 -3.34
CA LEU A 45 -9.03 -3.42 -4.50
C LEU A 45 -9.85 -2.90 -5.68
N LYS A 46 -10.84 -2.05 -5.42
CA LYS A 46 -11.64 -1.39 -6.47
C LYS A 46 -10.95 -0.20 -7.08
N PHE A 47 -9.94 0.34 -6.42
CA PHE A 47 -9.23 1.49 -6.94
C PHE A 47 -8.47 1.14 -8.20
N GLU A 48 -8.71 1.92 -9.24
CA GLU A 48 -8.03 1.78 -10.51
C GLU A 48 -6.59 2.28 -10.37
N LEU A 49 -5.67 1.35 -10.15
CA LEU A 49 -4.24 1.64 -10.25
C LEU A 49 -3.88 1.87 -11.73
N PRO A 50 -2.96 2.81 -12.04
CA PRO A 50 -2.55 3.01 -13.41
C PRO A 50 -1.94 1.73 -13.96
N SER A 51 -2.23 1.43 -15.23
CA SER A 51 -1.76 0.20 -15.86
C SER A 51 -0.23 0.15 -15.88
N VAL A 52 0.33 -0.97 -15.44
CA VAL A 52 1.77 -1.20 -15.57
C VAL A 52 2.06 -1.49 -17.03
N MET A 53 3.00 -0.75 -17.64
CA MET A 53 3.45 -1.06 -18.99
C MET A 53 3.98 -2.49 -19.02
N SER A 54 3.19 -3.38 -19.61
CA SER A 54 3.54 -4.79 -19.80
C SER A 54 4.60 -4.84 -20.89
N THR A 55 5.88 -4.66 -20.50
CA THR A 55 7.09 -4.83 -21.33
C THR A 55 6.82 -4.71 -22.83
N CYS A 56 6.32 -3.54 -23.23
CA CYS A 56 6.07 -3.30 -24.64
C CYS A 56 7.45 -3.23 -25.28
N THR A 57 7.64 -3.96 -26.37
CA THR A 57 8.85 -4.14 -27.20
C THR A 57 9.52 -2.84 -27.69
N ALA A 58 9.07 -1.68 -27.22
CA ALA A 58 9.72 -0.41 -27.42
C ALA A 58 11.03 -0.34 -26.67
N THR A 59 12.10 0.02 -27.38
CA THR A 59 13.40 0.37 -26.83
C THR A 59 13.20 1.32 -25.65
N ILE A 60 13.60 0.87 -24.44
CA ILE A 60 13.52 1.70 -23.23
C ILE A 60 14.29 3.01 -23.52
N PRO A 61 13.68 4.19 -23.35
CA PRO A 61 14.38 5.45 -23.59
C PRO A 61 15.64 5.53 -22.72
N SER A 62 16.67 6.23 -23.21
CA SER A 62 17.81 6.59 -22.36
C SER A 62 17.31 7.38 -21.14
N PHE A 63 17.99 7.21 -19.99
CA PHE A 63 17.68 7.93 -18.75
C PHE A 63 17.67 9.44 -18.95
N GLU A 64 18.58 9.93 -19.79
CA GLU A 64 18.71 11.35 -20.14
C GLU A 64 17.43 11.92 -20.75
N ASN A 65 16.61 11.10 -21.40
CA ASN A 65 15.35 11.54 -22.00
C ASN A 65 14.24 11.77 -20.97
N PHE A 66 14.41 11.27 -19.74
CA PHE A 66 13.43 11.47 -18.69
C PHE A 66 13.61 12.84 -18.04
N PHE A 67 14.82 13.34 -17.86
CA PHE A 67 15.02 14.56 -17.10
C PHE A 67 15.05 15.81 -17.97
N SER A 68 14.75 16.95 -17.36
CA SER A 68 14.80 18.24 -18.03
C SER A 68 15.24 19.36 -17.09
N SER A 69 16.00 20.30 -17.63
CA SER A 69 16.36 21.54 -16.94
C SER A 69 15.22 22.58 -16.95
N GLU A 70 14.16 22.35 -17.73
CA GLU A 70 12.99 23.23 -17.75
C GLU A 70 12.19 23.11 -16.44
N ALA A 71 11.65 24.23 -15.96
CA ALA A 71 10.82 24.24 -14.77
C ALA A 71 9.45 23.59 -15.06
N PRO A 72 8.94 22.70 -14.19
CA PRO A 72 7.63 22.08 -14.38
C PRO A 72 6.51 23.06 -14.05
N SER A 73 5.30 22.75 -14.53
CA SER A 73 4.10 23.49 -14.12
C SER A 73 3.81 23.29 -12.63
N SER A 74 3.21 24.30 -12.00
CA SER A 74 2.74 24.18 -10.61
C SER A 74 1.77 23.02 -10.46
N PRO A 75 1.77 22.29 -9.33
CA PRO A 75 0.93 21.11 -9.16
C PRO A 75 -0.55 21.50 -9.07
N THR A 76 -1.32 21.18 -10.11
CA THR A 76 -2.77 21.40 -10.18
C THR A 76 -3.55 20.09 -10.09
N SER A 77 -4.86 20.17 -9.86
CA SER A 77 -5.73 18.99 -9.83
C SER A 77 -5.74 18.25 -11.18
N GLU A 78 -5.63 18.96 -12.31
CA GLU A 78 -5.56 18.34 -13.63
C GLU A 78 -4.29 17.49 -13.79
N ILE A 79 -3.15 17.97 -13.24
CA ILE A 79 -1.89 17.21 -13.24
C ILE A 79 -2.04 15.91 -12.44
N PHE A 80 -2.75 15.94 -11.31
CA PHE A 80 -2.96 14.74 -10.50
C PHE A 80 -3.84 13.71 -11.22
N GLN A 81 -4.97 14.16 -11.79
CA GLN A 81 -5.82 13.29 -12.60
C GLN A 81 -5.04 12.67 -13.76
N LYS A 82 -4.20 13.48 -14.39
CA LYS A 82 -3.32 13.02 -15.48
C LYS A 82 -2.34 11.95 -15.01
N LEU A 83 -1.68 12.14 -13.87
CA LEU A 83 -0.77 11.12 -13.30
C LEU A 83 -1.48 9.79 -13.04
N CYS A 84 -2.75 9.79 -12.62
CA CYS A 84 -3.54 8.57 -12.43
C CYS A 84 -3.85 7.83 -13.74
N THR A 85 -3.95 8.55 -14.86
CA THR A 85 -4.23 7.95 -16.18
C THR A 85 -2.99 7.46 -16.92
N LEU A 86 -1.81 7.95 -16.54
CA LEU A 86 -0.57 7.62 -17.23
C LEU A 86 -0.06 6.23 -16.81
N PRO A 87 0.43 5.41 -17.75
CA PRO A 87 0.91 4.08 -17.41
C PRO A 87 2.14 4.16 -16.51
N LEU A 88 2.20 3.24 -15.54
CA LEU A 88 3.36 3.05 -14.71
C LEU A 88 4.51 2.47 -15.52
N LEU A 89 5.73 2.91 -15.19
CA LEU A 89 6.98 2.42 -15.78
C LEU A 89 7.21 0.92 -15.46
N PRO A 90 8.37 0.35 -15.78
CA PRO A 90 8.81 -0.88 -15.13
C PRO A 90 9.45 -0.60 -13.77
N ALA A 91 9.23 -1.45 -12.76
CA ALA A 91 9.78 -1.27 -11.41
C ALA A 91 11.32 -1.11 -11.41
N LYS A 92 12.02 -1.86 -12.28
CA LYS A 92 13.48 -1.76 -12.48
C LYS A 92 13.88 -0.36 -12.93
N LEU A 93 13.13 0.21 -13.89
CA LEU A 93 13.41 1.53 -14.44
C LEU A 93 13.15 2.63 -13.41
N VAL A 94 12.08 2.52 -12.61
CA VAL A 94 11.81 3.47 -11.53
C VAL A 94 12.89 3.42 -10.45
N SER A 95 13.36 2.24 -10.07
CA SER A 95 14.50 2.12 -9.15
C SER A 95 15.77 2.77 -9.71
N GLN A 96 16.06 2.57 -11.00
CA GLN A 96 17.20 3.20 -11.66
C GLN A 96 17.05 4.73 -11.73
N LEU A 97 15.86 5.24 -12.09
CA LEU A 97 15.55 6.68 -12.09
C LEU A 97 15.72 7.27 -10.68
N ASN A 98 15.21 6.61 -9.65
CA ASN A 98 15.34 7.04 -8.27
C ASN A 98 16.83 7.13 -7.85
N ASN A 99 17.64 6.15 -8.22
CA ASN A 99 19.07 6.15 -7.92
C ASN A 99 19.83 7.27 -8.67
N ALA A 100 19.48 7.51 -9.94
CA ALA A 100 20.11 8.52 -10.78
C ALA A 100 19.64 9.95 -10.47
N SER A 101 18.42 10.10 -9.94
CA SER A 101 17.72 11.39 -9.79
C SER A 101 18.51 12.44 -9.00
N HIS A 102 19.27 12.04 -7.99
CA HIS A 102 20.09 12.96 -7.19
C HIS A 102 21.23 13.55 -8.01
N GLU A 103 21.90 12.75 -8.84
CA GLU A 103 22.99 13.22 -9.70
C GLU A 103 22.46 14.15 -10.81
N HIS A 104 21.31 13.80 -11.36
CA HIS A 104 20.59 14.56 -12.37
C HIS A 104 20.13 15.93 -11.85
N TRP A 105 19.60 15.99 -10.62
CA TRP A 105 19.31 17.25 -9.95
C TRP A 105 20.57 18.12 -9.75
N MET A 106 21.70 17.51 -9.37
CA MET A 106 22.98 18.24 -9.22
C MET A 106 23.50 18.80 -10.56
N LYS A 107 23.05 18.26 -11.70
CA LYS A 107 23.33 18.79 -13.05
C LYS A 107 22.40 19.94 -13.45
N GLY A 108 21.46 20.33 -12.58
CA GLY A 108 20.52 21.42 -12.82
C GLY A 108 19.21 20.98 -13.48
N GLU A 109 18.88 19.70 -13.43
CA GLU A 109 17.58 19.21 -13.91
C GLU A 109 16.52 19.37 -12.83
N LEU A 110 15.39 19.96 -13.21
CA LEU A 110 14.35 20.43 -12.30
C LEU A 110 13.03 19.66 -12.46
N SER A 111 12.87 18.92 -13.55
CA SER A 111 11.64 18.22 -13.90
C SER A 111 11.89 16.88 -14.59
N ILE A 112 10.80 16.12 -14.73
CA ILE A 112 10.79 14.81 -15.40
C ILE A 112 9.67 14.74 -16.45
N TRP A 113 9.99 14.14 -17.60
CA TRP A 113 9.09 13.73 -18.67
C TRP A 113 8.63 12.29 -18.48
N TYR A 114 7.43 11.99 -18.98
CA TYR A 114 6.99 10.62 -19.24
C TYR A 114 7.53 10.14 -20.60
N ALA A 115 8.86 9.99 -20.71
CA ALA A 115 9.53 9.67 -21.98
C ALA A 115 9.08 8.34 -22.61
N HIS A 116 8.49 7.44 -21.83
CA HIS A 116 7.90 6.18 -22.31
C HIS A 116 6.53 6.34 -22.98
N VAL A 117 5.90 7.51 -22.89
CA VAL A 117 4.60 7.83 -23.50
C VAL A 117 4.82 8.84 -24.62
N PRO A 118 4.90 8.43 -25.90
CA PRO A 118 5.34 9.30 -27.00
C PRO A 118 4.51 10.59 -27.20
N ARG A 119 3.24 10.58 -26.77
CA ARG A 119 2.33 11.72 -26.89
C ARG A 119 2.37 12.64 -25.67
N GLU A 120 3.03 12.24 -24.59
CA GLU A 120 3.04 12.99 -23.35
C GLU A 120 4.19 13.99 -23.33
N LYS A 121 3.83 15.28 -23.33
CA LYS A 121 4.76 16.40 -23.30
C LYS A 121 4.58 17.27 -22.05
N THR A 122 4.08 16.71 -20.96
CA THR A 122 3.98 17.44 -19.69
C THR A 122 5.25 17.23 -18.89
N LEU A 123 5.77 18.34 -18.37
CA LEU A 123 6.84 18.35 -17.38
C LEU A 123 6.25 18.19 -15.99
N PHE A 124 6.74 17.20 -15.26
CA PHE A 124 6.33 16.93 -13.90
C PHE A 124 7.46 17.26 -12.92
N LEU A 125 7.08 17.52 -11.67
CA LEU A 125 8.03 17.71 -10.57
C LEU A 125 8.75 16.39 -10.24
N LEU A 126 9.98 16.49 -9.73
CA LEU A 126 10.83 15.34 -9.43
C LEU A 126 10.26 14.38 -8.37
N TRP A 127 9.40 14.86 -7.46
CA TRP A 127 8.70 13.99 -6.49
C TRP A 127 7.83 12.91 -7.15
N VAL A 128 7.49 13.05 -8.44
CA VAL A 128 6.77 12.00 -9.18
C VAL A 128 7.55 10.68 -9.21
N ILE A 129 8.89 10.71 -9.17
CA ILE A 129 9.70 9.50 -9.05
C ILE A 129 9.41 8.77 -7.72
N SER A 130 9.32 9.53 -6.62
CA SER A 130 8.98 8.98 -5.30
C SER A 130 7.54 8.48 -5.25
N TYR A 131 6.61 9.15 -5.93
CA TYR A 131 5.24 8.67 -6.11
C TYR A 131 5.20 7.31 -6.80
N TRP A 132 5.92 7.12 -7.90
CA TRP A 132 6.00 5.82 -8.56
C TRP A 132 6.54 4.74 -7.63
N MET A 133 7.61 5.02 -6.88
CA MET A 133 8.16 4.07 -5.89
C MET A 133 7.12 3.64 -4.86
N VAL A 134 6.34 4.59 -4.33
CA VAL A 134 5.25 4.30 -3.39
C VAL A 134 4.17 3.44 -4.04
N LEU A 135 3.79 3.75 -5.28
CA LEU A 135 2.83 2.94 -6.01
C LEU A 135 3.31 1.51 -6.27
N TYR A 136 4.58 1.29 -6.67
CA TYR A 136 5.09 -0.08 -6.83
C TYR A 136 5.11 -0.84 -5.51
N ASN A 137 5.51 -0.18 -4.43
CA ASN A 137 5.54 -0.79 -3.12
C ASN A 137 4.13 -1.20 -2.69
N HIS A 138 3.15 -0.33 -2.91
CA HIS A 138 1.75 -0.63 -2.64
C HIS A 138 1.21 -1.75 -3.55
N TYR A 139 1.49 -1.68 -4.85
CA TYR A 139 1.06 -2.70 -5.81
C TYR A 139 1.62 -4.08 -5.48
N THR A 140 2.91 -4.15 -5.17
CA THR A 140 3.63 -5.42 -4.93
C THR A 140 3.28 -6.03 -3.58
N ASN A 141 3.25 -5.22 -2.52
CA ASN A 141 3.10 -5.73 -1.15
C ASN A 141 1.65 -5.78 -0.68
N VAL A 142 0.75 -5.07 -1.36
CA VAL A 142 -0.65 -4.94 -0.93
C VAL A 142 -1.58 -5.40 -2.05
N HIS A 143 -1.64 -4.66 -3.16
CA HIS A 143 -2.65 -4.93 -4.19
C HIS A 143 -2.54 -6.35 -4.77
N LYS A 144 -1.36 -6.75 -5.24
CA LYS A 144 -1.15 -8.05 -5.90
C LYS A 144 -1.50 -9.26 -5.00
N PRO A 145 -1.04 -9.35 -3.73
CA PRO A 145 -1.48 -10.41 -2.81
C PRO A 145 -2.99 -10.44 -2.62
N TRP A 146 -3.62 -9.28 -2.42
CA TRP A 146 -5.06 -9.21 -2.20
C TRP A 146 -5.87 -9.55 -3.46
N THR A 147 -5.41 -9.16 -4.66
CA THR A 147 -6.02 -9.59 -5.92
C THR A 147 -5.92 -11.11 -6.10
N HIS A 148 -4.77 -11.70 -5.77
CA HIS A 148 -4.60 -13.16 -5.82
C HIS A 148 -5.56 -13.88 -4.86
N ASN A 149 -5.66 -13.39 -3.62
CA ASN A 149 -6.60 -13.93 -2.64
C ASN A 149 -8.06 -13.78 -3.12
N LEU A 150 -8.42 -12.64 -3.71
CA LEU A 150 -9.75 -12.42 -4.25
C LEU A 150 -10.08 -13.42 -5.38
N ALA A 151 -9.14 -13.62 -6.32
CA ALA A 151 -9.30 -14.59 -7.40
C ALA A 151 -9.46 -16.01 -6.85
N TRP A 152 -8.62 -16.40 -5.87
CA TRP A 152 -8.73 -17.70 -5.20
C TRP A 152 -10.09 -17.88 -4.51
N ILE A 153 -10.59 -16.87 -3.78
CA ILE A 153 -11.93 -16.92 -3.17
C ILE A 153 -13.00 -17.13 -4.25
N GLN A 154 -12.93 -16.38 -5.34
CA GLN A 154 -13.90 -16.47 -6.44
C GLN A 154 -13.90 -17.85 -7.11
N GLU A 155 -12.73 -18.43 -7.35
CA GLU A 155 -12.59 -19.79 -7.91
C GLU A 155 -13.19 -20.85 -6.97
N ASN A 156 -12.91 -20.76 -5.67
CA ASN A 156 -13.42 -21.72 -4.68
C ASN A 156 -14.93 -21.58 -4.44
N CYS A 157 -15.50 -20.38 -4.54
CA CYS A 157 -16.94 -20.16 -4.47
C CYS A 157 -17.71 -20.82 -5.63
N GLN A 158 -17.07 -20.98 -6.79
CA GLN A 158 -17.68 -21.60 -7.98
C GLN A 158 -17.65 -23.13 -7.93
N CYS A 159 -16.70 -23.72 -7.19
CA CYS A 159 -16.65 -25.16 -6.97
C CYS A 159 -17.74 -25.57 -5.94
N SER A 160 -18.75 -26.29 -6.42
CA SER A 160 -20.01 -26.66 -5.75
C SER A 160 -19.91 -27.58 -4.50
N ASN A 161 -18.76 -27.66 -3.82
CA ASN A 161 -18.67 -28.30 -2.51
C ASN A 161 -19.20 -27.32 -1.45
N GLY A 162 -20.51 -27.36 -1.26
CA GLY A 162 -21.38 -26.34 -0.64
C GLY A 162 -21.12 -25.88 0.80
N ASN A 163 -19.97 -26.18 1.41
CA ASN A 163 -19.66 -25.70 2.76
C ASN A 163 -18.89 -24.37 2.78
N LEU A 164 -18.04 -24.06 1.77
CA LEU A 164 -17.34 -22.77 1.76
C LEU A 164 -18.19 -21.59 1.26
N CYS A 165 -19.08 -21.83 0.29
CA CYS A 165 -19.82 -20.76 -0.39
C CYS A 165 -20.84 -20.03 0.52
N GLN A 166 -21.30 -20.68 1.61
CA GLN A 166 -22.14 -20.04 2.63
C GLN A 166 -21.37 -19.15 3.61
N GLU A 167 -20.06 -19.36 3.78
CA GLU A 167 -19.23 -18.55 4.69
C GLU A 167 -18.52 -17.39 3.98
N THR A 168 -18.33 -17.49 2.66
CA THR A 168 -17.60 -16.51 1.83
C THR A 168 -18.47 -15.47 1.14
N THR A 169 -19.80 -15.52 1.25
CA THR A 169 -20.60 -14.30 1.02
C THR A 169 -19.99 -13.23 1.92
N PRO A 170 -19.61 -12.04 1.41
CA PRO A 170 -18.93 -11.02 2.20
C PRO A 170 -19.86 -10.60 3.34
N LYS A 171 -19.76 -11.32 4.46
CA LYS A 171 -20.34 -10.93 5.73
C LYS A 171 -19.76 -9.54 5.98
N ALA A 172 -20.60 -8.64 6.49
CA ALA A 172 -20.36 -7.20 6.61
C ALA A 172 -19.00 -6.76 7.23
N GLY A 173 -18.16 -7.68 7.71
CA GLY A 173 -16.80 -7.44 8.20
C GLY A 173 -15.81 -6.90 7.17
N PHE A 174 -15.98 -7.15 5.85
CA PHE A 174 -15.13 -6.47 4.84
C PHE A 174 -15.52 -5.01 4.59
N ALA A 175 -16.73 -4.60 5.00
CA ALA A 175 -17.24 -3.24 4.84
C ALA A 175 -17.10 -2.39 6.11
N LYS A 176 -16.76 -3.00 7.24
CA LYS A 176 -16.51 -2.31 8.51
C LYS A 176 -15.01 -2.19 8.75
N SER A 177 -14.62 -1.07 9.35
CA SER A 177 -13.26 -0.74 9.81
C SER A 177 -12.79 -1.64 10.96
N GLU A 178 -13.02 -2.94 10.87
CA GLU A 178 -12.58 -3.89 11.87
C GLU A 178 -11.05 -4.04 11.79
N PRO A 179 -10.40 -4.14 12.94
CA PRO A 179 -8.95 -4.23 13.02
C PRO A 179 -8.43 -5.48 12.29
N ILE A 180 -7.31 -5.34 11.57
CA ILE A 180 -6.68 -6.35 10.69
C ILE A 180 -6.52 -7.76 11.32
N HIS A 181 -6.52 -7.88 12.66
CA HIS A 181 -6.47 -9.18 13.32
C HIS A 181 -7.75 -10.01 13.13
N SER A 182 -8.91 -9.41 12.82
CA SER A 182 -10.10 -10.17 12.43
C SER A 182 -9.94 -10.87 11.08
N LEU A 183 -9.06 -10.33 10.21
CA LEU A 183 -8.70 -10.93 8.91
C LEU A 183 -7.65 -12.05 9.03
N TRP A 184 -6.97 -12.19 10.17
CA TRP A 184 -6.03 -13.31 10.39
C TRP A 184 -6.72 -14.67 10.31
N ARG A 185 -8.02 -14.73 10.64
CA ARG A 185 -8.87 -15.91 10.41
C ARG A 185 -8.94 -16.36 8.95
N ILE A 186 -8.67 -15.46 8.00
CA ILE A 186 -8.78 -15.70 6.55
C ILE A 186 -7.40 -15.95 5.89
N LEU A 187 -6.30 -15.58 6.54
CA LEU A 187 -4.96 -15.51 5.92
C LEU A 187 -3.99 -16.67 6.29
N GLY A 188 -4.41 -17.62 7.13
CA GLY A 188 -3.61 -18.79 7.52
C GLY A 188 -3.98 -20.08 6.77
N THR A 189 -3.00 -20.97 6.54
CA THR A 189 -3.22 -22.29 5.91
C THR A 189 -3.91 -23.31 6.82
N ASN A 190 -3.96 -23.06 8.13
CA ASN A 190 -4.65 -23.90 9.10
C ASN A 190 -5.80 -23.10 9.71
N TRP A 191 -7.00 -23.37 9.22
CA TRP A 191 -8.23 -22.75 9.67
C TRP A 191 -8.60 -23.35 11.03
N MET A 192 -8.66 -22.53 12.07
CA MET A 192 -9.47 -22.83 13.24
C MET A 192 -10.66 -21.88 13.20
N ASN A 193 -11.86 -22.43 12.94
CA ASN A 193 -13.09 -21.69 13.16
C ASN A 193 -13.20 -21.31 14.65
N SER A 194 -14.10 -20.38 15.00
CA SER A 194 -14.31 -19.97 16.40
C SER A 194 -14.43 -21.19 17.30
N THR A 195 -15.24 -22.16 16.90
CA THR A 195 -15.41 -23.43 17.61
C THR A 195 -14.09 -24.20 17.82
N ALA A 196 -13.19 -24.27 16.84
CA ALA A 196 -11.91 -24.95 16.97
C ALA A 196 -10.92 -24.17 17.84
N VAL A 197 -10.98 -22.83 17.80
CA VAL A 197 -10.21 -21.97 18.72
C VAL A 197 -10.75 -22.11 20.13
N ASP A 198 -12.06 -22.06 20.32
CA ASP A 198 -12.72 -22.21 21.61
C ASP A 198 -12.47 -23.60 22.19
N ASN A 199 -12.55 -24.66 21.38
CA ASN A 199 -12.18 -26.01 21.79
C ASN A 199 -10.70 -26.12 22.18
N ALA A 200 -9.79 -25.45 21.45
CA ALA A 200 -8.37 -25.43 21.78
C ALA A 200 -8.09 -24.64 23.08
N LEU A 201 -8.80 -23.52 23.28
CA LEU A 201 -8.76 -22.72 24.49
C LEU A 201 -9.34 -23.49 25.68
N GLU A 202 -10.41 -24.25 25.48
CA GLU A 202 -11.01 -25.12 26.51
C GLU A 202 -10.04 -26.23 26.93
N LEU A 203 -9.38 -26.89 25.97
CA LEU A 203 -8.34 -27.88 26.27
C LEU A 203 -7.15 -27.26 27.02
N LEU A 204 -6.75 -26.04 26.66
CA LEU A 204 -5.73 -25.27 27.40
C LEU A 204 -6.20 -24.91 28.82
N ALA A 205 -7.46 -24.53 28.99
CA ALA A 205 -8.04 -24.22 30.29
C ALA A 205 -8.08 -25.47 31.19
N ILE A 206 -8.41 -26.64 30.65
CA ILE A 206 -8.36 -27.93 31.36
C ILE A 206 -6.93 -28.22 31.82
N GLU A 207 -5.94 -28.02 30.95
CA GLU A 207 -4.54 -28.28 31.27
C GLU A 207 -3.98 -27.31 32.31
N PHE A 208 -4.36 -26.02 32.24
CA PHE A 208 -3.99 -25.03 33.25
C PHE A 208 -4.63 -25.34 34.59
N ASN A 209 -5.88 -25.77 34.63
CA ASN A 209 -6.55 -26.18 35.86
C ASN A 209 -5.89 -27.40 36.53
N ARG A 210 -5.25 -28.28 35.75
CA ARG A 210 -4.47 -29.41 36.27
C ARG A 210 -3.12 -28.99 36.85
N ASN A 211 -2.59 -27.84 36.45
CA ASN A 211 -1.33 -27.31 36.92
C ASN A 211 -1.54 -26.07 37.81
N THR A 212 -1.53 -26.26 39.12
CA THR A 212 -1.75 -25.19 40.12
C THR A 212 -0.80 -24.00 39.98
N GLU A 213 0.41 -24.20 39.48
CA GLU A 213 1.35 -23.08 39.27
C GLU A 213 0.90 -22.21 38.08
N LEU A 214 0.47 -22.82 36.98
CA LEU A 214 0.00 -22.11 35.79
C LEU A 214 -1.37 -21.46 36.01
N ASN A 215 -2.27 -22.14 36.72
CA ASN A 215 -3.60 -21.60 37.06
C ASN A 215 -3.51 -20.30 37.88
N SER A 216 -2.47 -20.16 38.71
CA SER A 216 -2.25 -18.94 39.49
C SER A 216 -1.74 -17.75 38.66
N LYS A 217 -1.27 -18.00 37.42
CA LYS A 217 -0.61 -17.00 36.57
C LYS A 217 -1.42 -16.61 35.34
N PHE A 218 -2.31 -17.48 34.87
CA PHE A 218 -3.01 -17.31 33.59
C PHE A 218 -4.50 -17.58 33.72
N VAL A 219 -5.30 -16.77 33.02
CA VAL A 219 -6.75 -16.96 32.85
C VAL A 219 -7.00 -17.12 31.36
N VAL A 220 -7.69 -18.20 30.99
CA VAL A 220 -8.13 -18.44 29.60
C VAL A 220 -9.55 -17.91 29.46
N LEU A 221 -9.77 -17.07 28.47
CA LEU A 221 -11.06 -16.46 28.16
C LEU A 221 -11.48 -16.88 26.76
N ASP A 222 -12.78 -16.92 26.51
CA ASP A 222 -13.33 -17.26 25.20
C ASP A 222 -13.01 -16.20 24.14
N THR A 223 -13.27 -16.53 22.88
CA THR A 223 -13.04 -15.59 21.77
C THR A 223 -14.01 -14.40 21.76
N ASP A 224 -15.11 -14.47 22.49
CA ASP A 224 -16.12 -13.41 22.58
C ASP A 224 -15.77 -12.33 23.62
N PHE A 225 -14.97 -12.66 24.64
CA PHE A 225 -14.54 -11.74 25.69
C PHE A 225 -13.85 -10.49 25.14
N MET A 226 -12.96 -10.65 24.15
CA MET A 226 -12.29 -9.51 23.52
C MET A 226 -13.27 -8.64 22.72
N THR A 227 -14.31 -9.26 22.15
CA THR A 227 -15.37 -8.55 21.43
C THR A 227 -16.22 -7.72 22.41
N GLU A 228 -16.57 -8.29 23.56
CA GLU A 228 -17.28 -7.56 24.63
C GLU A 228 -16.44 -6.45 25.24
N LEU A 229 -15.15 -6.69 25.48
CA LEU A 229 -14.23 -5.71 26.05
C LEU A 229 -14.01 -4.54 25.07
N VAL A 230 -13.90 -4.81 23.78
CA VAL A 230 -13.89 -3.75 22.75
C VAL A 230 -15.24 -3.04 22.68
N GLY A 231 -16.38 -3.73 22.84
CA GLY A 231 -17.70 -3.09 22.91
C GLY A 231 -17.88 -2.18 24.13
N LEU A 232 -17.29 -2.53 25.27
CA LEU A 232 -17.39 -1.77 26.52
C LEU A 232 -16.43 -0.58 26.59
N PHE A 233 -15.22 -0.71 26.03
CA PHE A 233 -14.16 0.31 26.13
C PHE A 233 -13.89 1.06 24.82
N GLY A 234 -14.32 0.51 23.68
CA GLY A 234 -14.22 1.14 22.36
C GLY A 234 -15.34 2.14 22.13
N GLY A 235 -15.51 3.07 23.08
CA GLY A 235 -16.64 3.96 23.25
C GLY A 235 -17.26 4.46 21.94
N GLU A 236 -18.59 4.54 21.94
CA GLU A 236 -19.34 5.34 21.00
C GLU A 236 -18.74 6.76 21.00
N GLU A 237 -17.89 7.09 20.02
CA GLU A 237 -17.65 8.48 19.66
C GLU A 237 -18.99 9.01 19.15
N GLU A 238 -19.82 9.51 20.08
CA GLU A 238 -20.94 10.39 19.77
C GLU A 238 -20.38 11.58 18.98
N PHE A 239 -20.52 11.51 17.65
CA PHE A 239 -20.31 12.67 16.80
C PHE A 239 -21.22 13.81 17.31
N PRO A 240 -20.68 15.01 17.62
CA PRO A 240 -21.52 16.09 18.08
C PRO A 240 -22.57 16.44 17.02
N PRO A 241 -23.81 16.75 17.43
CA PRO A 241 -24.87 17.09 16.50
C PRO A 241 -24.45 18.35 15.72
N LYS A 242 -24.52 18.26 14.40
CA LYS A 242 -24.30 19.41 13.50
C LYS A 242 -25.22 20.56 13.95
N MET A 243 -24.63 21.63 14.48
CA MET A 243 -25.35 22.88 14.65
C MET A 243 -25.75 23.40 13.26
N ARG A 244 -27.04 23.66 13.09
CA ARG A 244 -27.61 24.33 11.92
C ARG A 244 -27.31 25.82 11.96
#